data_AF-A0A078J4V3-F1
#
_entry.id   AF-A0A078J4V3-F1
#
_cell.length_a   1.000
_cell.length_b   1.000
_cell.length_c   1.000
_cell.angle_alpha   90.00
_cell.angle_beta   90.00
_cell.angle_gamma   90.00
#
_symmetry.space_group_name_H-M   'P 1'
#
loop_
_entity.id
_entity.type
_entity.pdbx_description
1 polymer ?
#
loop_
_entity_poly.entity_id
_entity_poly.type
_entity_poly.pdbx_seq_one_letter_code
_entity_poly.pdbx_strand_id
1 'polypeptide(L)'
;MLPGKEMPNYFNYQANGGSLLIKLNERPFPSPMICKACILLVSKDEVEAAKGQRVYVHHRIKQNSLDVPCNRSELVLFRPLTEHLYIFELEADVTSDELCFEFEVEHDEFWVDSDEWMIKECGVHYINTS
;
A
#
# COMPACT_ATOMS: atom_id res chain seq x y z
N MET A 1 10.61 -4.41 4.47
CA MET A 1 11.10 -4.45 3.08
C MET A 1 11.68 -5.83 2.83
N LEU A 2 11.32 -6.47 1.73
CA LEU A 2 11.83 -7.78 1.31
C LEU A 2 12.20 -7.73 -0.18
N PRO A 3 13.24 -8.45 -0.64
CA PRO A 3 13.48 -8.65 -2.06
C PRO A 3 12.30 -9.40 -2.71
N GLY A 4 11.86 -8.97 -3.88
CA GLY A 4 10.77 -9.62 -4.62
C GLY A 4 10.27 -8.80 -5.81
N LYS A 5 10.03 -9.47 -6.94
CA LYS A 5 9.53 -8.86 -8.20
C LYS A 5 8.01 -9.00 -8.40
N GLU A 6 7.35 -9.75 -7.52
CA GLU A 6 5.95 -10.16 -7.60
C GLU A 6 5.36 -10.20 -6.19
N MET A 7 4.05 -9.94 -6.09
CA MET A 7 3.34 -10.00 -4.81
C MET A 7 3.31 -11.43 -4.23
N PRO A 8 3.74 -11.62 -2.97
CA PRO A 8 3.72 -12.95 -2.36
C PRO A 8 2.30 -13.51 -2.20
N ASN A 9 2.13 -14.82 -2.45
CA ASN A 9 0.85 -15.52 -2.30
C ASN A 9 0.23 -15.49 -0.89
N TYR A 10 0.98 -15.10 0.15
CA TYR A 10 0.41 -14.95 1.49
C TYR A 10 -0.49 -13.70 1.62
N PHE A 11 -0.38 -12.73 0.71
CA PHE A 11 -1.37 -11.66 0.58
C PHE A 11 -2.59 -12.20 -0.14
N ASN A 12 -3.65 -12.48 0.60
CA ASN A 12 -4.84 -13.16 0.07
C ASN A 12 -5.68 -12.27 -0.85
N TYR A 13 -5.47 -10.96 -0.79
CA TYR A 13 -6.05 -9.98 -1.69
C TYR A 13 -4.93 -9.22 -2.39
N GLN A 14 -4.97 -9.14 -3.71
CA GLN A 14 -3.93 -8.54 -4.54
C GLN A 14 -4.56 -7.86 -5.75
N ALA A 15 -3.96 -6.78 -6.21
CA ALA A 15 -4.35 -6.08 -7.42
C ALA A 15 -3.13 -5.49 -8.14
N ASN A 16 -3.25 -5.31 -9.45
CA ASN A 16 -2.32 -4.49 -10.20
C ASN A 16 -2.61 -3.01 -9.90
N GLY A 17 -1.55 -2.20 -9.84
CA GLY A 17 -1.65 -0.80 -9.46
C GLY A 17 -1.80 -0.59 -7.95
N GLY A 18 -2.15 0.65 -7.59
CA GLY A 18 -2.29 1.09 -6.20
C GLY A 18 -3.70 1.00 -5.62
N SER A 19 -4.66 0.32 -6.25
CA SER A 19 -6.04 0.24 -5.73
C SER A 19 -6.51 -1.20 -5.62
N LEU A 20 -7.10 -1.54 -4.47
CA LEU A 20 -7.56 -2.89 -4.14
C LEU A 20 -8.92 -2.83 -3.44
N LEU A 21 -9.94 -3.33 -4.12
CA LEU A 21 -11.24 -3.59 -3.53
C LEU A 21 -11.25 -4.99 -2.92
N ILE A 22 -11.61 -5.11 -1.65
CA ILE A 22 -11.79 -6.39 -0.97
C ILE A 22 -13.22 -6.51 -0.45
N LYS A 23 -13.70 -7.75 -0.45
CA LYS A 23 -14.94 -8.13 0.20
C LYS A 23 -14.65 -9.24 1.20
N LEU A 24 -14.83 -8.94 2.46
CA LEU A 24 -14.68 -9.87 3.57
C LEU A 24 -15.93 -10.73 3.68
N ASN A 25 -15.76 -12.00 4.06
CA ASN A 25 -16.90 -12.91 4.24
C ASN A 25 -17.75 -12.54 5.47
N GLU A 26 -17.11 -11.94 6.47
CA GLU A 26 -17.73 -11.45 7.68
C GLU A 26 -17.23 -10.04 7.96
N ARG A 27 -18.05 -9.25 8.64
CA ARG A 27 -17.67 -7.91 9.06
C ARG A 27 -16.43 -7.99 9.99
N PRO A 28 -15.45 -7.10 9.84
CA PRO A 28 -14.34 -6.99 10.78
C PRO A 28 -14.84 -6.86 12.21
N PHE A 29 -14.49 -7.83 13.07
CA PHE A 29 -14.82 -7.80 14.48
C PHE A 29 -13.75 -8.54 15.29
N PRO A 30 -13.21 -7.94 16.36
CA PRO A 30 -13.48 -6.59 16.87
C PRO A 30 -12.85 -5.46 16.03
N SER A 31 -13.36 -4.23 16.18
CA SER A 31 -12.72 -3.00 15.72
C SER A 31 -11.72 -2.53 16.79
N PRO A 32 -10.52 -2.02 16.43
CA PRO A 32 -10.08 -1.68 15.08
C PRO A 32 -9.64 -2.89 14.26
N MET A 33 -9.86 -2.82 12.94
CA MET A 33 -9.30 -3.78 12.00
C MET A 33 -7.80 -3.54 11.86
N ILE A 34 -7.00 -4.60 11.96
CA ILE A 34 -5.56 -4.58 11.68
C ILE A 34 -5.26 -5.46 10.48
N CYS A 35 -4.55 -4.91 9.49
CA CYS A 35 -4.09 -5.68 8.34
C CYS A 35 -2.67 -5.29 7.94
N LYS A 36 -2.01 -6.20 7.22
CA LYS A 36 -0.72 -5.93 6.60
C LYS A 36 -0.94 -5.59 5.14
N ALA A 37 -0.54 -4.38 4.75
CA ALA A 37 -0.48 -3.98 3.36
C ALA A 37 0.92 -4.24 2.79
N CYS A 38 0.98 -4.46 1.49
CA CYS A 38 2.22 -4.55 0.74
C CYS A 38 2.07 -3.87 -0.61
N ILE A 39 3.11 -3.13 -0.99
CA ILE A 39 3.22 -2.51 -2.31
C ILE A 39 4.52 -2.97 -2.97
N LEU A 40 4.45 -3.16 -4.28
CA LEU A 40 5.59 -3.35 -5.16
C LEU A 40 5.78 -2.08 -5.98
N LEU A 41 6.92 -1.41 -5.75
CA LEU A 41 7.27 -0.21 -6.49
C LEU A 41 8.17 -0.54 -7.68
N VAL A 42 7.96 0.17 -8.78
CA VAL A 42 8.82 0.14 -9.96
C VAL A 42 9.18 1.57 -10.36
N SER A 43 10.36 1.73 -10.93
CA SER A 43 10.80 2.97 -11.57
C SER A 43 10.62 2.80 -13.08
N LYS A 44 10.08 3.83 -13.75
CA LYS A 44 9.84 3.82 -15.21
C LYS A 44 11.11 3.53 -16.03
N ASP A 45 12.26 3.97 -15.55
CA ASP A 45 13.54 3.79 -16.23
C ASP A 45 14.33 2.58 -15.69
N GLU A 46 13.73 1.77 -14.82
CA GLU A 46 14.39 0.67 -14.09
C GLU A 46 15.67 1.11 -13.36
N VAL A 47 15.77 2.40 -13.04
CA VAL A 47 16.91 2.98 -12.35
C VAL A 47 16.71 2.83 -10.84
N GLU A 48 17.79 2.41 -10.17
CA GLU A 48 17.86 2.39 -8.71
C GLU A 48 17.79 3.80 -8.13
N ALA A 49 17.08 3.96 -7.01
CA ALA A 49 16.91 5.28 -6.39
C ALA A 49 18.23 6.01 -6.19
N ALA A 50 18.26 7.26 -6.63
CA ALA A 50 19.38 8.15 -6.38
C ALA A 50 19.66 8.27 -4.86
N LYS A 51 20.93 8.48 -4.51
CA LYS A 51 21.33 8.62 -3.10
C LYS A 51 20.65 9.84 -2.47
N GLY A 52 19.73 9.58 -1.55
CA GLY A 52 18.97 10.63 -0.85
C GLY A 52 17.55 10.82 -1.36
N GLN A 53 17.15 10.12 -2.43
CA GLN A 53 15.79 10.12 -2.93
C GLN A 53 14.82 9.57 -1.87
N ARG A 54 13.67 10.23 -1.77
CA ARG A 54 12.55 9.85 -0.90
C ARG A 54 11.33 9.67 -1.77
N VAL A 55 10.56 8.64 -1.49
CA VAL A 55 9.26 8.42 -2.11
C VAL A 55 8.22 8.42 -1.01
N TYR A 56 7.21 9.25 -1.18
CA TYR A 56 6.08 9.34 -0.28
C TYR A 56 4.94 8.55 -0.90
N VAL A 57 4.36 7.63 -0.11
CA VAL A 57 3.21 6.84 -0.54
C VAL A 57 2.05 7.14 0.39
N HIS A 58 1.05 7.84 -0.14
CA HIS A 58 -0.22 8.06 0.52
C HIS A 58 -1.02 6.77 0.52
N HIS A 59 -1.72 6.51 1.62
CA HIS A 59 -2.66 5.40 1.70
C HIS A 59 -3.98 5.82 2.33
N ARG A 60 -5.08 5.28 1.78
CA ARG A 60 -6.44 5.55 2.24
C ARG A 60 -7.21 4.24 2.30
N ILE A 61 -8.11 4.16 3.27
CA ILE A 61 -9.10 3.08 3.37
C ILE A 61 -10.46 3.71 3.17
N LYS A 62 -11.25 3.19 2.24
CA LYS A 62 -12.61 3.63 1.96
C LYS A 62 -13.60 2.53 2.28
N GLN A 63 -14.74 2.93 2.85
CA GLN A 63 -15.92 2.09 3.00
C GLN A 63 -17.14 2.87 2.51
N ASN A 64 -18.01 2.26 1.72
CA ASN A 64 -19.16 2.96 1.12
C ASN A 64 -18.76 4.27 0.38
N SER A 65 -17.60 4.27 -0.27
CA SER A 65 -17.00 5.45 -0.93
C SER A 65 -16.57 6.61 -0.02
N LEU A 66 -16.52 6.41 1.31
CA LEU A 66 -16.08 7.38 2.28
C LEU A 66 -14.72 6.99 2.88
N ASP A 67 -13.83 7.97 3.03
CA ASP A 67 -12.54 7.77 3.70
C ASP A 67 -12.74 7.43 5.18
N VAL A 68 -12.02 6.41 5.63
CA VAL A 68 -11.98 5.96 7.02
C VAL A 68 -10.70 6.47 7.67
N PRO A 69 -10.77 7.07 8.87
CA PRO A 69 -9.58 7.41 9.63
C PRO A 69 -8.69 6.18 9.88
N CYS A 70 -7.41 6.31 9.57
CA CYS A 70 -6.40 5.27 9.80
C CYS A 70 -5.22 5.82 10.61
N ASN A 71 -4.48 4.93 11.27
CA ASN A 71 -3.39 5.29 12.20
C ASN A 71 -2.21 6.03 11.52
N ARG A 72 -2.05 5.85 10.22
CA ARG A 72 -1.08 6.53 9.35
C ARG A 72 -1.79 6.78 8.02
N SER A 73 -1.43 7.87 7.35
CA SER A 73 -1.93 8.18 6.00
C SER A 73 -0.82 8.21 4.97
N GLU A 74 0.44 8.12 5.41
CA GLU A 74 1.62 8.27 4.56
C GLU A 74 2.72 7.28 4.99
N LEU A 75 3.40 6.71 4.00
CA LEU A 75 4.60 5.90 4.14
C LEU A 75 5.76 6.62 3.44
N VAL A 76 6.81 6.95 4.20
CA VAL A 76 8.03 7.56 3.66
C VAL A 76 9.09 6.49 3.43
N LEU A 77 9.49 6.30 2.18
CA LEU A 77 10.53 5.36 1.76
C LEU A 77 11.83 6.09 1.47
N PHE A 78 12.90 5.68 2.14
CA PHE A 78 14.24 6.23 1.95
C PHE A 78 15.06 5.32 1.05
N ARG A 79 15.50 5.83 -0.12
CA ARG A 79 16.19 5.04 -1.14
C ARG A 79 15.40 3.78 -1.51
N PRO A 80 14.19 3.93 -2.08
CA PRO A 80 13.45 2.78 -2.57
C PRO A 80 14.27 2.01 -3.61
N LEU A 81 14.05 0.72 -3.69
CA LEU A 81 14.75 -0.17 -4.60
C LEU A 81 13.69 -0.76 -5.52
N THR A 82 14.04 -0.88 -6.79
CA THR A 82 13.22 -1.71 -7.67
C THR A 82 13.29 -3.15 -7.18
N GLU A 83 12.29 -3.97 -7.53
CA GLU A 83 12.30 -5.40 -7.14
C GLU A 83 12.27 -5.64 -5.62
N HIS A 84 11.68 -4.71 -4.87
CA HIS A 84 11.46 -4.86 -3.43
C HIS A 84 10.00 -4.62 -3.06
N LEU A 85 9.57 -5.39 -2.07
CA LEU A 85 8.25 -5.35 -1.47
C LEU A 85 8.29 -4.53 -0.19
N TYR A 86 7.39 -3.56 -0.08
CA TYR A 86 7.25 -2.70 1.09
C TYR A 86 6.01 -3.10 1.87
N ILE A 87 6.24 -3.66 3.05
CA ILE A 87 5.19 -4.20 3.92
C ILE A 87 5.05 -3.28 5.13
N PHE A 88 3.81 -2.92 5.46
CA PHE A 88 3.46 -2.06 6.58
C PHE A 88 2.09 -2.45 7.15
N GLU A 89 1.80 -2.02 8.37
CA GLU A 89 0.55 -2.31 9.06
C GLU A 89 -0.41 -1.13 8.93
N LEU A 90 -1.67 -1.44 8.67
CA LEU A 90 -2.79 -0.51 8.62
C LEU A 90 -3.77 -0.86 9.72
N GLU A 91 -4.21 0.16 10.44
CA GLU A 91 -5.21 0.04 11.49
C GLU A 91 -6.30 1.09 11.26
N ALA A 92 -7.56 0.66 11.22
CA ALA A 92 -8.71 1.54 11.02
C ALA A 92 -9.99 0.97 11.64
N ASP A 93 -10.86 1.88 12.09
CA ASP A 93 -12.21 1.53 12.57
C ASP A 93 -13.18 1.42 11.40
N VAL A 94 -13.40 0.19 10.94
CA VAL A 94 -14.26 -0.12 9.80
C VAL A 94 -15.55 -0.80 10.25
N THR A 95 -16.63 -0.52 9.53
CA THR A 95 -17.97 -1.05 9.82
C THR A 95 -18.56 -1.85 8.66
N SER A 96 -17.93 -1.78 7.49
CA SER A 96 -18.29 -2.51 6.27
C SER A 96 -17.48 -3.79 6.12
N ASP A 97 -18.07 -4.80 5.49
CA ASP A 97 -17.38 -6.00 4.98
C ASP A 97 -16.73 -5.75 3.61
N GLU A 98 -17.16 -4.71 2.89
CA GLU A 98 -16.54 -4.24 1.65
C GLU A 98 -15.67 -3.01 1.90
N LEU A 99 -14.39 -3.09 1.55
CA LEU A 99 -13.38 -2.05 1.78
C LEU A 99 -12.54 -1.83 0.53
N CYS A 100 -12.22 -0.57 0.23
CA CYS A 100 -11.28 -0.20 -0.83
C CYS A 100 -10.02 0.37 -0.21
N PHE A 101 -8.88 -0.18 -0.58
CA PHE A 101 -7.56 0.33 -0.22
C PHE A 101 -7.00 1.09 -1.42
N GLU A 102 -6.55 2.31 -1.18
CA GLU A 102 -5.87 3.13 -2.18
C GLU A 102 -4.46 3.46 -1.68
N PHE A 103 -3.49 3.33 -2.58
CA PHE A 103 -2.08 3.59 -2.39
C PHE A 103 -1.64 4.47 -3.56
N GLU A 104 -1.05 5.61 -3.28
CA GLU A 104 -0.72 6.62 -4.28
C GLU A 104 0.68 7.16 -4.02
N VAL A 105 1.53 7.18 -5.04
CA VAL A 105 2.85 7.79 -4.96
C VAL A 105 2.69 9.29 -5.10
N GLU A 106 3.26 10.06 -4.17
CA GLU A 106 3.34 11.50 -4.31
C GLU A 106 4.39 11.87 -5.35
N HIS A 107 3.97 12.62 -6.35
CA HIS A 107 4.85 13.20 -7.35
C HIS A 107 5.13 14.65 -6.95
N ASP A 108 6.33 14.92 -6.42
CA ASP A 108 6.75 16.29 -6.15
C ASP A 108 7.22 16.93 -7.47
N GLU A 109 6.42 17.86 -7.99
CA GLU A 109 6.70 18.61 -9.22
C GLU A 109 8.01 19.42 -9.16
N PHE A 110 8.58 19.63 -7.97
CA PHE A 110 9.77 20.46 -7.77
C PHE A 110 11.10 19.72 -7.91
N TRP A 111 11.09 18.38 -7.85
CA TRP A 111 12.31 17.56 -8.01
C TRP A 111 12.28 16.83 -9.35
N VAL A 112 13.07 17.34 -10.28
CA VAL A 112 13.25 16.84 -11.67
C VAL A 112 13.77 15.39 -11.74
N ASP A 113 14.28 14.86 -10.62
CA ASP A 113 14.83 13.49 -10.49
C ASP A 113 13.98 12.60 -9.57
N SER A 114 12.68 12.87 -9.43
CA SER A 114 11.77 11.79 -9.05
C SER A 114 11.65 10.90 -10.28
N ASP A 115 12.53 9.90 -10.37
CA ASP A 115 12.27 8.72 -11.20
C ASP A 115 10.78 8.42 -11.04
N GLU A 116 10.03 8.31 -12.14
CA GLU A 116 8.56 8.17 -12.07
C GLU A 116 8.24 6.83 -11.37
N TRP A 117 8.19 6.86 -10.04
CA TRP A 117 7.92 5.72 -9.19
C TRP A 117 6.44 5.42 -9.29
N MET A 118 6.14 4.17 -9.54
CA MET A 118 4.78 3.70 -9.73
C MET A 118 4.56 2.46 -8.86
N ILE A 119 3.33 2.30 -8.38
CA ILE A 119 2.92 1.05 -7.73
C ILE A 119 2.53 0.09 -8.85
N LYS A 120 3.32 -0.98 -9.01
CA LYS A 120 3.04 -2.05 -9.97
C LYS A 120 1.94 -2.97 -9.45
N GLU A 121 2.04 -3.37 -8.19
CA GLU A 121 1.13 -4.30 -7.52
C GLU A 121 0.93 -3.85 -6.07
N CYS A 122 -0.26 -4.07 -5.54
CA CYS A 122 -0.55 -3.93 -4.12
C CYS A 122 -1.29 -5.17 -3.59
N GLY A 123 -1.15 -5.41 -2.29
CA GLY A 123 -1.76 -6.56 -1.63
C GLY A 123 -2.07 -6.28 -0.17
N VAL A 124 -3.10 -6.95 0.34
CA VAL A 124 -3.52 -6.87 1.74
C VAL A 124 -3.69 -8.27 2.30
N HIS A 125 -3.09 -8.48 3.46
CA HIS A 125 -3.26 -9.66 4.28
C HIS A 125 -4.05 -9.24 5.51
N TYR A 126 -5.33 -9.61 5.52
CA TYR A 126 -6.20 -9.42 6.66
C TYR A 126 -5.81 -10.40 7.77
N ILE A 127 -5.47 -9.88 8.94
CA ILE A 127 -5.14 -10.70 10.11
C ILE A 127 -6.41 -10.77 10.94
N ASN A 128 -7.14 -11.89 10.86
CA ASN A 128 -8.27 -12.10 11.75
C ASN A 128 -7.71 -12.38 13.15
N THR A 129 -7.67 -11.38 14.02
CA THR A 129 -7.35 -11.60 15.43
C THR A 129 -8.61 -12.11 16.13
N SER A 130 -8.82 -13.42 16.07
CA SER A 130 -9.74 -14.17 16.92
C SER A 130 -9.27 -14.22 18.37
#